data_AF-A0A840VB85-F1
#
_entry.id   AF-A0A840VB85-F1
#
_cell.length_a   1.000
_cell.length_b   1.000
_cell.length_c   1.000
_cell.angle_alpha   90.00
_cell.angle_beta   90.00
_cell.angle_gamma   90.00
#
_symmetry.space_group_name_H-M   'P 1'
#
loop_
_entity.id
_entity.type
_entity.pdbx_description
1 polymer ?
#
loop_
_entity_poly.entity_id
_entity_poly.type
_entity_poly.pdbx_seq_one_letter_code
_entity_poly.pdbx_strand_id
1 'polypeptide(L)'
;MQIILIFIESMPASRPYSRTRIMLHWLSAGVILWASLTGFIVAQLPRGNPVRQVIDILNPQITTLFIPFFLWRLALYLRAAPWWRSGATLQQRAATSAHMALYASISAVLVSGLFMMSAPWHLLGLIPMPQLTHGVAALQTAHDCHHAACMALAWLISAHLAAVALHQLGGQPILRRMRWA
;
A
#
# COMPACT_ATOMS: atom_id res chain seq x y z
N MET A 1 -23.55 -4.90 10.48
CA MET A 1 -24.18 -4.78 9.16
C MET A 1 -24.15 -3.32 8.64
N GLN A 2 -22.98 -2.68 8.46
CA GLN A 2 -22.87 -1.33 7.85
C GLN A 2 -21.41 -0.84 7.60
N ILE A 3 -20.43 -1.73 7.76
CA ILE A 3 -19.00 -1.38 7.92
C ILE A 3 -18.34 -0.91 6.62
N ILE A 4 -18.90 -1.30 5.47
CA ILE A 4 -18.49 -0.83 4.13
C ILE A 4 -19.57 0.08 3.53
N LEU A 5 -20.77 0.15 4.13
CA LEU A 5 -21.89 0.93 3.60
C LEU A 5 -21.74 2.44 3.83
N ILE A 6 -21.05 2.90 4.87
CA ILE A 6 -21.04 4.34 5.19
C ILE A 6 -19.98 5.15 4.40
N PHE A 7 -18.97 4.51 3.79
CA PHE A 7 -18.13 5.17 2.78
C PHE A 7 -18.81 5.23 1.39
N ILE A 8 -19.97 4.56 1.25
CA ILE A 8 -20.80 4.45 0.04
C ILE A 8 -22.05 5.35 0.16
N GLU A 9 -22.63 5.50 1.35
CA GLU A 9 -23.90 6.21 1.62
C GLU A 9 -23.85 7.75 1.53
N SER A 10 -22.69 8.38 1.27
CA SER A 10 -22.60 9.82 0.98
C SER A 10 -22.68 10.16 -0.50
N MET A 11 -22.80 9.17 -1.40
CA MET A 11 -23.13 9.41 -2.80
C MET A 11 -24.57 9.00 -3.08
N PRO A 12 -25.32 9.80 -3.88
CA PRO A 12 -26.68 9.46 -4.27
C PRO A 12 -26.75 8.03 -4.81
N ALA A 13 -27.86 7.34 -4.51
CA ALA A 13 -28.10 5.90 -4.70
C ALA A 13 -27.95 5.35 -6.14
N SER A 14 -27.43 6.13 -7.09
CA SER A 14 -27.33 5.83 -8.51
C SER A 14 -25.91 5.54 -9.03
N ARG A 15 -24.87 5.44 -8.17
CA ARG A 15 -23.51 5.10 -8.65
C ARG A 15 -22.95 3.84 -7.97
N PRO A 16 -22.96 2.66 -8.65
CA PRO A 16 -22.16 1.52 -8.21
C PRO A 16 -20.69 1.93 -8.05
N TYR A 17 -19.93 1.21 -7.21
CA TYR A 17 -18.49 1.43 -7.06
C TYR A 17 -17.85 1.67 -8.43
N SER A 18 -17.20 2.82 -8.63
CA SER A 18 -16.62 3.08 -9.94
C SER A 18 -15.61 1.99 -10.23
N ARG A 19 -15.71 1.37 -11.41
CA ARG A 19 -14.78 0.35 -11.91
C ARG A 19 -13.31 0.75 -11.66
N THR A 20 -13.01 2.04 -11.78
CA THR A 20 -11.73 2.65 -11.45
C THR A 20 -11.27 2.41 -10.00
N ARG A 21 -12.14 2.53 -8.99
CA ARG A 21 -11.76 2.31 -7.58
C ARG A 21 -11.44 0.85 -7.30
N ILE A 22 -12.18 -0.07 -7.91
CA ILE A 22 -11.91 -1.52 -7.79
C ILE A 22 -10.59 -1.86 -8.48
N MET A 23 -10.36 -1.37 -9.70
CA MET A 23 -9.10 -1.53 -10.42
C MET A 23 -7.91 -1.03 -9.62
N LEU A 24 -7.97 0.21 -9.13
CA LEU A 24 -6.89 0.81 -8.34
C LEU A 24 -6.63 0.04 -7.04
N HIS A 25 -7.66 -0.52 -6.41
CA HIS A 25 -7.50 -1.36 -5.23
C HIS A 25 -6.74 -2.65 -5.56
N TRP A 26 -7.16 -3.41 -6.59
CA TRP A 26 -6.50 -4.66 -6.95
C TRP A 26 -5.09 -4.45 -7.49
N LEU A 27 -4.86 -3.40 -8.28
CA LEU A 27 -3.53 -2.98 -8.71
C LEU A 27 -2.64 -2.70 -7.50
N SER A 28 -3.14 -1.92 -6.54
CA SER A 28 -2.41 -1.62 -5.30
C SER A 28 -2.12 -2.89 -4.50
N ALA A 29 -3.12 -3.76 -4.32
CA ALA A 29 -2.96 -4.99 -3.58
C ALA A 29 -1.90 -5.90 -4.22
N GLY A 30 -1.92 -6.05 -5.54
CA GLY A 30 -0.93 -6.84 -6.28
C GLY A 30 0.50 -6.31 -6.11
N VAL A 31 0.70 -5.00 -6.32
CA VAL A 31 2.03 -4.38 -6.19
C VAL A 31 2.53 -4.43 -4.75
N ILE A 32 1.67 -4.15 -3.76
CA ILE A 32 2.04 -4.16 -2.35
C ILE A 32 2.42 -5.57 -1.90
N LEU A 33 1.63 -6.59 -2.27
CA LEU A 33 1.94 -7.98 -1.95
C LEU A 33 3.25 -8.42 -2.62
N TRP A 34 3.45 -8.09 -3.90
CA TRP A 34 4.71 -8.34 -4.59
C TRP A 34 5.90 -7.72 -3.85
N ALA A 35 5.83 -6.41 -3.54
CA ALA A 35 6.90 -5.69 -2.88
C ALA A 35 7.17 -6.21 -1.46
N SER A 36 6.13 -6.54 -0.69
CA SER A 36 6.28 -7.11 0.66
C SER A 36 6.90 -8.51 0.63
N LEU A 37 6.46 -9.39 -0.27
CA LEU A 37 7.00 -10.74 -0.39
C LEU A 37 8.46 -10.72 -0.86
N THR A 38 8.75 -9.94 -1.91
CA THR A 38 10.11 -9.85 -2.44
C THR A 38 11.06 -9.12 -1.49
N GLY A 39 10.59 -8.11 -0.76
CA GLY A 39 11.36 -7.48 0.32
C GLY A 39 11.73 -8.45 1.44
N PHE A 40 10.79 -9.31 1.86
CA PHE A 40 11.07 -10.39 2.82
C PHE A 40 12.08 -11.40 2.25
N ILE A 41 11.92 -11.82 0.99
CA ILE A 41 12.87 -12.73 0.32
C ILE A 41 14.28 -12.14 0.30
N VAL A 42 14.43 -10.88 -0.11
CA VAL A 42 15.74 -10.20 -0.19
C VAL A 42 16.41 -10.09 1.17
N ALA A 43 15.64 -9.87 2.24
CA ALA A 43 16.17 -9.82 3.60
C ALA A 43 16.83 -11.14 4.04
N GLN A 44 16.37 -12.28 3.48
CA GLN A 44 16.89 -13.62 3.81
C GLN A 44 18.02 -14.07 2.87
N LEU A 45 18.24 -13.39 1.74
CA LEU A 45 19.20 -13.80 0.73
C LEU A 45 20.59 -13.14 0.93
N PRO A 46 21.69 -13.90 0.78
CA PRO A 46 23.03 -13.36 0.87
C PRO A 46 23.31 -12.34 -0.25
N ARG A 47 24.20 -11.39 0.05
CA ARG A 47 24.72 -10.44 -0.96
C ARG A 47 25.40 -11.24 -2.07
N GLY A 48 25.04 -10.97 -3.33
CA GLY A 48 25.56 -11.68 -4.51
C GLY A 48 24.62 -12.75 -5.10
N ASN A 49 23.53 -13.11 -4.41
CA ASN A 49 22.55 -14.03 -4.96
C ASN A 49 21.89 -13.45 -6.25
N PRO A 50 21.81 -14.22 -7.36
CA PRO A 50 21.23 -13.72 -8.61
C PRO A 50 19.77 -13.27 -8.49
N VAL A 51 18.97 -13.98 -7.69
CA VAL A 51 17.55 -13.64 -7.46
C VAL A 51 17.45 -12.29 -6.74
N ARG A 52 18.30 -12.06 -5.75
CA ARG A 52 18.36 -10.77 -5.05
C ARG A 52 18.70 -9.63 -5.99
N GLN A 53 19.68 -9.79 -6.88
CA GLN A 53 20.05 -8.76 -7.85
C GLN A 53 18.88 -8.41 -8.77
N VAL A 54 18.14 -9.41 -9.25
CA VAL A 54 16.94 -9.20 -10.08
C VAL A 54 15.87 -8.43 -9.29
N ILE A 55 15.62 -8.78 -8.03
CA ILE A 55 14.65 -8.08 -7.19
C ILE A 55 15.09 -6.64 -6.92
N ASP A 56 16.37 -6.42 -6.57
CA ASP A 56 16.93 -5.10 -6.29
C ASP A 56 16.84 -4.18 -7.51
N ILE A 57 16.86 -4.75 -8.74
CA ILE A 57 16.60 -4.00 -9.98
C ILE A 57 15.11 -3.78 -10.20
N LEU A 58 14.25 -4.79 -10.06
CA LEU A 58 12.84 -4.71 -10.45
C LEU A 58 11.97 -3.96 -9.44
N ASN A 59 12.21 -4.10 -8.14
CA ASN A 59 11.36 -3.51 -7.11
C ASN A 59 11.28 -1.98 -7.21
N PRO A 60 12.41 -1.25 -7.31
CA PRO A 60 12.37 0.20 -7.46
C PRO A 60 11.58 0.64 -8.70
N GLN A 61 11.64 -0.13 -9.80
CA GLN A 61 10.94 0.16 -11.05
C GLN A 61 9.43 0.06 -10.86
N ILE A 62 8.97 -1.09 -10.37
CA ILE A 62 7.54 -1.39 -10.16
C ILE A 62 6.95 -0.42 -9.13
N THR A 63 7.64 -0.22 -8.02
CA THR A 63 7.15 0.64 -6.93
C THR A 63 7.15 2.12 -7.32
N THR A 64 8.14 2.61 -8.08
CA THR A 64 8.14 3.99 -8.58
C THR A 64 7.02 4.23 -9.57
N LEU A 65 6.78 3.30 -10.51
CA LEU A 65 5.63 3.38 -11.42
C LEU A 65 4.28 3.31 -10.69
N PHE A 66 4.24 2.66 -9.53
CA PHE A 66 3.04 2.56 -8.71
C PHE A 66 2.71 3.86 -7.96
N ILE A 67 3.70 4.70 -7.63
CA ILE A 67 3.50 5.98 -6.89
C ILE A 67 2.34 6.81 -7.45
N PRO A 68 2.24 7.15 -8.75
CA PRO A 68 1.13 7.96 -9.26
C PRO A 68 -0.25 7.31 -9.06
N PHE A 69 -0.35 5.98 -9.22
CA PHE A 69 -1.61 5.25 -8.97
C PHE A 69 -1.98 5.24 -7.48
N PHE A 70 -0.98 5.10 -6.62
CA PHE A 70 -1.17 5.21 -5.17
C PHE A 70 -1.62 6.62 -4.77
N LEU A 71 -0.99 7.68 -5.30
CA LEU A 71 -1.37 9.06 -5.05
C LEU A 71 -2.78 9.36 -5.54
N TRP A 72 -3.17 8.86 -6.72
CA TRP A 72 -4.55 8.94 -7.19
C TRP A 72 -5.49 8.29 -6.18
N ARG A 73 -5.20 7.05 -5.77
CA ARG A 73 -6.04 6.30 -4.82
C ARG A 73 -6.14 7.03 -3.48
N LEU A 74 -5.03 7.56 -2.98
CA LEU A 74 -4.99 8.36 -1.76
C LEU A 74 -5.84 9.63 -1.91
N ALA A 75 -5.71 10.36 -3.00
CA ALA A 75 -6.50 11.55 -3.27
C ALA A 75 -8.01 11.25 -3.31
N LEU A 76 -8.42 10.15 -3.96
CA LEU A 76 -9.83 9.71 -3.94
C LEU A 76 -10.31 9.39 -2.53
N TYR A 77 -9.46 8.78 -1.71
CA TYR A 77 -9.79 8.45 -0.34
C TYR A 77 -9.94 9.69 0.53
N LEU A 78 -8.99 10.63 0.46
CA LEU A 78 -9.04 11.91 1.19
C LEU A 78 -10.25 12.76 0.77
N ARG A 79 -10.61 12.77 -0.52
CA ARG A 79 -11.78 13.51 -1.04
C ARG A 79 -13.12 12.88 -0.64
N ALA A 80 -13.18 11.56 -0.53
CA ALA A 80 -14.40 10.86 -0.17
C ALA A 80 -14.64 10.81 1.35
N ALA A 81 -13.64 11.12 2.16
CA ALA A 81 -13.69 10.96 3.60
C ALA A 81 -14.66 11.97 4.28
N PRO A 82 -15.75 11.49 4.91
CA PRO A 82 -16.51 12.25 5.87
C PRO A 82 -15.88 11.98 7.24
N TRP A 83 -14.80 12.68 7.56
CA TRP A 83 -14.02 12.46 8.78
C TRP A 83 -14.94 12.59 9.99
N TRP A 84 -15.11 11.49 10.74
CA TRP A 84 -15.92 11.43 11.96
C TRP A 84 -17.38 11.83 11.76
N ARG A 85 -18.16 10.98 11.07
CA ARG A 85 -19.62 11.00 11.28
C ARG A 85 -19.91 10.75 12.76
N SER A 86 -20.47 11.75 13.45
CA SER A 86 -21.05 11.56 14.78
C SER A 86 -22.02 10.38 14.73
N GLY A 87 -21.79 9.36 15.56
CA GLY A 87 -22.55 8.10 15.54
C GLY A 87 -21.86 6.89 14.89
N ALA A 88 -20.61 7.00 14.39
CA ALA A 88 -19.88 5.84 13.89
C ALA A 88 -19.60 4.81 15.00
N THR A 89 -19.93 3.55 14.74
CA THR A 89 -19.67 2.41 15.63
C THR A 89 -18.17 2.19 15.86
N LEU A 90 -17.80 1.54 16.98
CA LEU A 90 -16.39 1.22 17.29
C LEU A 90 -15.71 0.44 16.16
N GLN A 91 -16.45 -0.50 15.54
CA GLN A 91 -15.97 -1.31 14.41
C GLN A 91 -15.68 -0.45 13.17
N GLN A 92 -16.51 0.55 12.88
CA GLN A 92 -16.28 1.48 11.76
C GLN A 92 -15.07 2.39 12.02
N ARG A 93 -14.90 2.85 13.26
CA ARG A 93 -13.70 3.62 13.66
C ARG A 93 -12.45 2.76 13.50
N ALA A 94 -12.45 1.53 14.00
CA ALA A 94 -11.33 0.60 13.87
C ALA A 94 -10.97 0.32 12.40
N ALA A 95 -11.97 0.06 11.54
CA ALA A 95 -11.74 -0.15 10.12
C ALA A 95 -11.16 1.09 9.44
N THR A 96 -11.67 2.28 9.74
CA THR A 96 -11.16 3.55 9.17
C THR A 96 -9.72 3.80 9.62
N SER A 97 -9.43 3.62 10.91
CA SER A 97 -8.09 3.73 11.46
C SER A 97 -7.12 2.73 10.84
N ALA A 98 -7.53 1.48 10.62
CA ALA A 98 -6.70 0.47 9.97
C ALA A 98 -6.35 0.85 8.51
N HIS A 99 -7.31 1.38 7.74
CA HIS A 99 -7.04 1.86 6.39
C HIS A 99 -6.12 3.09 6.39
N MET A 100 -6.31 4.02 7.32
CA MET A 100 -5.40 5.16 7.49
C MET A 100 -3.98 4.70 7.81
N ALA A 101 -3.84 3.76 8.75
CA ALA A 101 -2.55 3.17 9.09
C ALA A 101 -1.90 2.51 7.86
N LEU A 102 -2.66 1.74 7.07
CA LEU A 102 -2.17 1.18 5.81
C LEU A 102 -1.70 2.26 4.84
N TYR A 103 -2.48 3.33 4.59
CA TYR A 103 -2.07 4.42 3.71
C TYR A 103 -0.81 5.14 4.21
N ALA A 104 -0.71 5.38 5.53
CA ALA A 104 0.46 5.99 6.13
C ALA A 104 1.70 5.11 5.98
N SER A 105 1.59 3.81 6.30
CA SER A 105 2.70 2.86 6.16
C SER A 105 3.14 2.68 4.72
N ILE A 106 2.21 2.57 3.75
CA ILE A 106 2.56 2.51 2.32
C ILE A 106 3.30 3.77 1.90
N SER A 107 2.82 4.95 2.30
CA SER A 107 3.50 6.22 2.00
C SER A 107 4.91 6.25 2.58
N ALA A 108 5.07 5.80 3.83
CA ALA A 108 6.38 5.73 4.49
C ALA A 108 7.34 4.78 3.75
N VAL A 109 6.87 3.60 3.33
CA VAL A 109 7.67 2.63 2.55
C VAL A 109 8.09 3.23 1.20
N LEU A 110 7.16 3.87 0.47
CA LEU A 110 7.47 4.46 -0.84
C LEU A 110 8.46 5.63 -0.72
N VAL A 111 8.24 6.54 0.24
CA VAL A 111 9.12 7.69 0.45
C VAL A 111 10.50 7.23 0.91
N SER A 112 10.58 6.43 1.98
CA SER A 112 11.87 5.90 2.45
C SER A 112 12.60 5.08 1.38
N GLY A 113 11.86 4.36 0.54
CA GLY A 113 12.43 3.59 -0.57
C GLY A 113 13.11 4.44 -1.64
N LEU A 114 12.56 5.63 -1.94
CA LEU A 114 13.22 6.59 -2.83
C LEU A 114 14.48 7.20 -2.18
N PHE A 115 14.44 7.42 -0.86
CA PHE A 115 15.55 8.04 -0.12
C PHE A 115 16.71 7.07 0.16
N MET A 116 16.45 5.77 0.31
CA MET A 116 17.51 4.78 0.58
C MET A 116 18.36 4.41 -0.64
N MET A 117 18.06 4.95 -1.82
CA MET A 117 18.87 4.73 -3.02
C MET A 117 20.23 5.43 -2.89
N SER A 118 21.32 4.65 -2.85
CA SER A 118 22.68 5.13 -2.60
C SER A 118 23.42 5.63 -3.84
N ALA A 119 22.83 5.47 -5.03
CA ALA A 119 23.40 5.89 -6.29
C ALA A 119 22.30 6.35 -7.27
N PRO A 120 22.64 7.19 -8.27
CA PRO A 120 21.75 7.49 -9.39
C PRO A 120 21.35 6.22 -10.14
N TRP A 121 20.11 6.19 -10.64
CA TRP A 121 19.56 5.04 -11.34
C TRP A 121 18.64 5.50 -12.48
N HIS A 122 18.23 4.56 -13.34
CA HIS A 122 17.33 4.87 -14.47
C HIS A 122 15.99 4.15 -14.29
N LEU A 123 14.90 4.90 -14.29
CA LEU A 123 13.55 4.36 -14.35
C LEU A 123 13.27 3.88 -15.78
N LEU A 124 12.98 2.59 -15.91
CA LEU A 124 12.82 1.82 -17.16
C LEU A 124 14.00 1.92 -18.13
N GLY A 125 15.19 2.32 -17.64
CA GLY A 125 16.35 2.60 -18.49
C GLY A 125 16.25 3.91 -19.29
N LEU A 126 15.18 4.69 -19.11
CA LEU A 126 14.87 5.87 -19.94
C LEU A 126 14.93 7.18 -19.15
N ILE A 127 14.40 7.19 -17.93
CA ILE A 127 14.26 8.41 -17.13
C ILE A 127 15.36 8.41 -16.07
N PRO A 128 16.35 9.32 -16.13
CA PRO A 128 17.39 9.39 -15.11
C PRO A 128 16.79 9.88 -13.78
N MET A 129 17.04 9.15 -12.71
CA MET A 129 16.57 9.46 -11.37
C MET A 129 17.79 9.82 -10.50
N PRO A 130 17.81 11.03 -9.91
CA PRO A 130 18.91 11.44 -9.07
C PRO A 130 18.90 10.67 -7.74
N GLN A 131 20.07 10.54 -7.14
CA GLN A 131 20.18 10.21 -5.73
C GLN A 131 19.60 11.36 -4.90
N LEU A 132 18.64 11.06 -4.02
CA LEU A 132 17.97 12.08 -3.20
C LEU A 132 18.64 12.32 -1.84
N THR A 133 19.40 11.34 -1.35
CA THR A 133 20.02 11.39 -0.02
C THR A 133 21.51 11.16 -0.12
N HIS A 134 22.30 12.04 0.49
CA HIS A 134 23.76 11.97 0.50
C HIS A 134 24.28 11.79 1.93
N GLY A 135 25.37 11.02 2.06
CA GLY A 135 26.01 10.75 3.34
C GLY A 135 25.56 9.43 3.98
N VAL A 136 26.52 8.75 4.63
CA VAL A 136 26.34 7.41 5.18
C VAL A 136 25.26 7.39 6.28
N ALA A 137 25.25 8.39 7.17
CA ALA A 137 24.27 8.46 8.26
C ALA A 137 22.84 8.61 7.75
N ALA A 138 22.61 9.50 6.77
CA ALA A 138 21.29 9.74 6.22
C ALA A 138 20.77 8.52 5.42
N LEU A 139 21.64 7.86 4.66
CA LEU A 139 21.31 6.60 3.99
C LEU A 139 20.94 5.50 4.99
N GLN A 140 21.71 5.36 6.08
CA GLN A 140 21.40 4.39 7.13
C GLN A 140 20.03 4.68 7.75
N THR A 141 19.74 5.94 8.08
CA THR A 141 18.41 6.33 8.60
C THR A 141 17.30 6.01 7.60
N ALA A 142 17.49 6.27 6.30
CA ALA A 142 16.51 5.94 5.28
C ALA A 142 16.26 4.42 5.20
N HIS A 143 17.31 3.61 5.26
CA HIS A 143 17.21 2.15 5.33
C HIS A 143 16.46 1.69 6.58
N ASP A 144 16.81 2.20 7.77
CA ASP A 144 16.17 1.82 9.03
C ASP A 144 14.68 2.18 9.03
N CYS A 145 14.34 3.39 8.58
CA CYS A 145 12.96 3.82 8.39
C CYS A 145 12.21 2.93 7.40
N HIS A 146 12.84 2.56 6.29
CA HIS A 146 12.23 1.67 5.29
C HIS A 146 11.95 0.29 5.87
N HIS A 147 12.93 -0.32 6.55
CA HIS A 147 12.78 -1.62 7.20
C HIS A 147 11.67 -1.60 8.26
N ALA A 148 11.65 -0.57 9.13
CA ALA A 148 10.60 -0.42 10.13
C ALA A 148 9.21 -0.26 9.49
N ALA A 149 9.10 0.57 8.45
CA ALA A 149 7.86 0.77 7.72
C ALA A 149 7.38 -0.52 7.01
N CYS A 150 8.30 -1.30 6.45
CA CYS A 150 8.00 -2.60 5.84
C CYS A 150 7.46 -3.60 6.87
N MET A 151 8.06 -3.68 8.07
CA MET A 151 7.55 -4.54 9.14
C MET A 151 6.15 -4.11 9.59
N ALA A 152 5.93 -2.82 9.80
CA ALA A 152 4.61 -2.29 10.15
C ALA A 152 3.57 -2.59 9.07
N LEU A 153 3.92 -2.40 7.80
CA LEU A 153 3.06 -2.68 6.67
C LEU A 153 2.72 -4.18 6.59
N ALA A 154 3.69 -5.07 6.78
CA ALA A 154 3.46 -6.52 6.78
C ALA A 154 2.46 -6.95 7.87
N TRP A 155 2.59 -6.40 9.08
CA TRP A 155 1.63 -6.64 10.16
C TRP A 155 0.23 -6.12 9.81
N LEU A 156 0.12 -4.90 9.29
CA LEU A 156 -1.17 -4.31 8.93
C LEU A 156 -1.85 -5.07 7.78
N ILE A 157 -1.11 -5.52 6.78
CA ILE A 157 -1.63 -6.36 5.70
C ILE A 157 -2.14 -7.68 6.26
N SER A 158 -1.35 -8.34 7.12
CA SER A 158 -1.73 -9.61 7.74
C SER A 158 -3.01 -9.46 8.57
N ALA A 159 -3.11 -8.41 9.39
CA ALA A 159 -4.31 -8.11 10.17
C ALA A 159 -5.51 -7.79 9.27
N HIS A 160 -5.31 -7.04 8.18
CA HIS A 160 -6.37 -6.73 7.21
C HIS A 160 -6.90 -7.99 6.53
N LEU A 161 -6.01 -8.87 6.06
CA LEU A 161 -6.37 -10.14 5.43
C LEU A 161 -7.08 -11.06 6.41
N ALA A 162 -6.61 -11.15 7.67
CA ALA A 162 -7.25 -11.91 8.72
C ALA A 162 -8.67 -11.40 9.00
N ALA A 163 -8.87 -10.08 9.09
CA ALA A 163 -10.19 -9.50 9.26
C ALA A 163 -11.12 -9.84 8.09
N VAL A 164 -10.63 -9.75 6.85
CA VAL A 164 -11.39 -10.14 5.65
C VAL A 164 -11.77 -11.62 5.69
N ALA A 165 -10.84 -12.50 6.06
CA ALA A 165 -11.08 -13.94 6.17
C ALA A 165 -12.11 -14.27 7.26
N LEU A 166 -11.97 -13.70 8.45
CA LEU A 166 -12.92 -13.89 9.56
C LEU A 166 -14.32 -13.45 9.17
N HIS A 167 -14.45 -12.32 8.48
CA HIS A 167 -15.75 -11.84 8.00
C HIS A 167 -16.34 -12.71 6.90
N GLN A 168 -15.51 -13.25 6.01
CA GLN A 168 -15.97 -14.17 4.97
C GLN A 168 -16.48 -15.48 5.55
N LEU A 169 -15.76 -16.06 6.50
CA LEU A 169 -16.16 -17.28 7.20
C LEU A 169 -17.41 -17.04 8.07
N GLY A 170 -17.58 -15.83 8.61
CA GLY A 170 -18.78 -15.40 9.34
C GLY A 170 -20.00 -15.10 8.46
N GLY A 171 -20.01 -15.51 7.18
CA GLY A 171 -21.16 -15.38 6.28
C GLY A 171 -21.37 -13.99 5.68
N GLN A 172 -20.38 -13.09 5.76
CA GLN A 172 -20.46 -11.76 5.14
C GLN A 172 -19.61 -11.72 3.87
N PRO A 173 -20.20 -11.80 2.66
CA PRO A 173 -19.48 -11.86 1.39
C PRO A 173 -18.88 -10.51 0.98
N ILE A 174 -17.90 -10.03 1.75
CA ILE A 174 -17.23 -8.73 1.57
C ILE A 174 -16.52 -8.67 0.21
N LEU A 175 -15.86 -9.76 -0.19
CA LEU A 175 -15.15 -9.81 -1.49
C LEU A 175 -16.12 -9.71 -2.68
N ARG A 176 -17.40 -10.08 -2.52
CA ARG A 176 -18.38 -9.99 -3.61
C ARG A 176 -18.59 -8.55 -4.09
N ARG A 177 -18.30 -7.56 -3.25
CA ARG A 177 -18.39 -6.13 -3.58
C ARG A 177 -17.12 -5.56 -4.21
N MET A 178 -16.03 -6.35 -4.26
CA MET A 178 -14.76 -6.02 -4.90
C MET A 178 -14.50 -6.84 -6.16
N ARG A 179 -15.45 -7.68 -6.60
CA ARG A 179 -15.36 -8.40 -7.87
C ARG A 179 -15.95 -7.55 -8.98
N TRP A 180 -15.32 -7.62 -10.15
CA TRP A 180 -15.94 -7.23 -11.40
C TRP A 180 -17.14 -8.15 -11.58
N ALA A 181 -18.35 -7.57 -11.56
CA ALA A 181 -19.58 -8.31 -11.79
C ALA A 181 -19.57 -8.93 -13.19
#